data_AF-A0A8C9H0H3-F1
#
_entry.id   AF-A0A8C9H0H3-F1
#
_cell.length_a   1.000
_cell.length_b   1.000
_cell.length_c   1.000
_cell.angle_alpha   90.00
_cell.angle_beta   90.00
_cell.angle_gamma   90.00
#
_symmetry.space_group_name_H-M   'P 1'
#
loop_
_entity.id
_entity.type
_entity.pdbx_description
1 polymer ?
#
loop_
_entity_poly.entity_id
_entity_poly.type
_entity_poly.pdbx_seq_one_letter_code
_entity_poly.pdbx_strand_id
1 'polypeptide(L)'
;IAIYIEMLGHDASFAYIHAVKLAHEKNILCKRTGYLSCNLFLNTDHELMLLLINTIQKDLKSDNYLEIWAALNGVCKLLNNEMIPAIFPIIKTLMNHKNELIRKKVCMLLHKIYLLDKSFINDIDIYLKKLLCDVDPSVMGASLNLIHCIAKNHLTYCIKLVPYLVSILKQICENKISKDYEYHRIPAPWIQIKILSILLGELLDESYSY
;
A
#
# COMPACT_ATOMS: atom_id res chain seq x y z
N ILE A 1 -11.48 13.08 21.97
CA ILE A 1 -12.46 14.19 21.88
C ILE A 1 -12.30 14.95 20.57
N ALA A 2 -11.14 15.56 20.28
CA ALA A 2 -10.91 16.26 19.01
C ALA A 2 -11.20 15.41 17.75
N ILE A 3 -10.72 14.16 17.71
CA ILE A 3 -10.99 13.22 16.61
C ILE A 3 -12.50 13.02 16.38
N TYR A 4 -13.30 12.98 17.46
CA TYR A 4 -14.74 12.80 17.38
C TYR A 4 -15.46 14.06 16.89
N ILE A 5 -15.02 15.23 17.33
CA ILE A 5 -15.54 16.54 16.90
C ILE A 5 -15.33 16.71 15.39
N GLU A 6 -14.13 16.43 14.88
CA GLU A 6 -13.84 16.50 13.45
C GLU A 6 -14.68 15.49 12.63
N MET A 7 -14.88 14.27 13.16
CA MET A 7 -15.74 13.27 12.52
C MET A 7 -17.22 13.70 12.44
N LEU A 8 -17.67 14.57 13.34
CA LEU A 8 -19.00 15.18 13.27
C LEU A 8 -19.04 16.39 12.31
N GLY A 9 -17.92 16.77 11.71
CA GLY A 9 -17.79 17.90 10.78
C GLY A 9 -17.58 19.25 11.46
N HIS A 10 -17.25 19.27 12.75
CA HIS A 10 -16.90 20.49 13.48
C HIS A 10 -15.39 20.75 13.43
N ASP A 11 -14.99 22.02 13.31
CA ASP A 11 -13.57 22.40 13.26
C ASP A 11 -12.83 22.05 14.57
N ALA A 12 -11.83 21.19 14.48
CA ALA A 12 -10.90 20.86 15.56
C ALA A 12 -9.45 21.28 15.26
N SER A 13 -9.24 22.35 14.48
CA SER A 13 -7.93 22.90 14.11
C SER A 13 -6.96 23.09 15.28
N PHE A 14 -7.46 23.46 16.46
CA PHE A 14 -6.66 23.57 17.69
C PHE A 14 -5.89 22.28 18.03
N ALA A 15 -6.39 21.12 17.63
CA ALA A 15 -5.82 19.81 17.93
C ALA A 15 -4.73 19.36 16.94
N TYR A 16 -4.56 20.04 15.81
CA TYR A 16 -3.70 19.55 14.72
C TYR A 16 -2.23 19.51 15.13
N ILE A 17 -1.75 20.57 15.79
CA ILE A 17 -0.39 20.61 16.32
C ILE A 17 -0.17 19.55 17.42
N HIS A 18 -1.20 19.23 18.21
CA HIS A 18 -1.12 18.21 19.25
C HIS A 18 -1.06 16.79 18.64
N ALA A 19 -1.78 16.55 17.55
CA ALA A 19 -1.68 15.30 16.78
C ALA A 19 -0.25 15.08 16.24
N VAL A 20 0.35 16.14 15.69
CA VAL A 20 1.75 16.09 15.22
C VAL A 20 2.70 15.81 16.39
N LYS A 21 2.54 16.49 17.53
CA LYS A 21 3.35 16.22 18.73
C LYS A 21 3.22 14.78 19.21
N LEU A 22 2.01 14.21 19.20
CA LEU A 22 1.78 12.80 19.55
C LEU A 22 2.49 11.83 18.59
N ALA A 23 2.60 12.17 17.31
CA ALA A 23 3.36 11.35 16.34
C ALA A 23 4.87 11.34 16.63
N HIS A 24 5.40 12.38 17.29
CA HIS A 24 6.82 12.48 17.66
C HIS A 24 7.16 11.74 18.97
N GLU A 25 6.16 11.34 19.76
CA GLU A 25 6.36 10.65 21.02
C GLU A 25 7.01 9.27 20.83
N LYS A 26 7.83 8.86 21.82
CA LYS A 26 8.49 7.54 21.80
C LYS A 26 7.53 6.39 22.10
N ASN A 27 6.41 6.68 22.79
CA ASN A 27 5.42 5.66 23.11
C ASN A 27 4.67 5.25 21.83
N ILE A 28 4.74 3.96 21.48
CA ILE A 28 4.10 3.41 20.29
C ILE A 28 2.58 3.64 20.24
N LEU A 29 1.89 3.60 21.39
CA LEU A 29 0.45 3.85 21.45
C LEU A 29 0.15 5.31 21.08
N CYS A 30 0.88 6.25 21.69
CA CYS A 30 0.78 7.67 21.38
C CYS A 30 1.09 7.95 19.91
N LYS A 31 2.17 7.35 19.38
CA LYS A 31 2.59 7.46 17.99
C LYS A 31 1.52 6.96 17.01
N ARG A 32 0.92 5.78 17.28
CA ARG A 32 -0.18 5.24 16.47
C ARG A 32 -1.41 6.16 16.49
N THR A 33 -1.78 6.69 17.65
CA THR A 33 -2.88 7.66 17.75
C THR A 33 -2.55 8.98 17.06
N GLY A 34 -1.29 9.43 17.13
CA GLY A 34 -0.79 10.62 16.44
C GLY A 34 -0.90 10.47 14.93
N TYR A 35 -0.37 9.39 14.35
CA TYR A 35 -0.50 9.12 12.92
C TYR A 35 -1.96 8.98 12.45
N LEU A 36 -2.82 8.33 13.24
CA LEU A 36 -4.25 8.26 12.92
C LEU A 36 -4.90 9.65 12.94
N SER A 37 -4.60 10.45 13.95
CA SER A 37 -5.12 11.82 14.07
C SER A 37 -4.63 12.69 12.92
N CYS A 38 -3.35 12.63 12.58
CA CYS A 38 -2.79 13.33 11.42
C CYS A 38 -3.48 12.91 10.12
N ASN A 39 -3.76 11.61 9.92
CA ASN A 39 -4.49 11.13 8.74
C ASN A 39 -5.92 11.67 8.61
N LEU A 40 -6.55 12.03 9.73
CA LEU A 40 -7.90 12.59 9.76
C LEU A 40 -7.90 14.11 9.60
N PHE A 41 -6.94 14.79 10.23
CA PHE A 41 -6.90 16.25 10.32
C PHE A 41 -6.13 16.93 9.19
N LEU A 42 -5.03 16.32 8.74
CA LEU A 42 -4.11 16.97 7.81
C LEU A 42 -4.45 16.63 6.37
N ASN A 43 -4.63 17.68 5.58
CA ASN A 43 -4.58 17.59 4.12
C ASN A 43 -3.12 17.53 3.64
N THR A 44 -2.92 17.04 2.41
CA THR A 44 -1.57 16.85 1.81
C THR A 44 -0.74 18.13 1.70
N ASP A 45 -1.42 19.29 1.66
CA ASP A 45 -0.80 20.59 1.42
C ASP A 45 -0.66 21.42 2.70
N HIS A 46 -0.98 20.84 3.86
CA HIS A 46 -0.91 21.55 5.14
C HIS A 46 0.55 21.77 5.55
N GLU A 47 0.90 22.98 6.01
CA GLU A 47 2.25 23.36 6.47
C GLU A 47 2.89 22.41 7.50
N LEU A 48 2.06 21.80 8.37
CA LEU A 48 2.51 20.86 9.41
C LEU A 48 3.04 19.54 8.84
N MET A 49 2.79 19.26 7.56
CA MET A 49 3.32 18.10 6.86
C MET A 49 4.85 18.07 6.90
N LEU A 50 5.52 19.23 6.78
CA LEU A 50 6.98 19.32 6.83
C LEU A 50 7.56 18.77 8.14
N LEU A 51 6.87 19.00 9.28
CA LEU A 51 7.27 18.46 10.58
C LEU A 51 7.07 16.94 10.65
N LEU A 52 6.03 16.43 10.00
CA LEU A 52 5.69 15.02 10.01
C LEU A 52 6.62 14.18 9.13
N ILE A 53 7.08 14.72 7.99
CA ILE A 53 7.95 14.02 7.03
C ILE A 53 9.23 13.54 7.70
N ASN A 54 9.89 14.39 8.48
CA ASN A 54 11.13 14.03 9.18
C ASN A 54 10.92 12.87 10.15
N THR A 55 9.80 12.89 10.88
CA THR A 55 9.45 11.85 11.85
C THR A 55 9.06 10.54 11.16
N ILE A 56 8.31 10.61 10.06
CA ILE A 56 8.02 9.47 9.19
C ILE A 56 9.31 8.82 8.70
N GLN A 57 10.26 9.59 8.16
CA GLN A 57 11.51 9.03 7.64
C GLN A 57 12.33 8.33 8.72
N LYS A 58 12.37 8.93 9.92
CA LYS A 58 13.03 8.34 11.07
C LYS A 58 12.37 7.02 11.48
N ASP A 59 11.06 7.00 11.58
CA ASP A 59 10.30 5.82 12.02
C ASP A 59 10.32 4.69 10.97
N LEU A 60 10.34 5.01 9.68
CA LEU A 60 10.52 4.03 8.60
C LEU A 60 11.90 3.36 8.61
N LYS A 61 12.90 4.01 9.21
CA LYS A 61 14.27 3.48 9.37
C LYS A 61 14.51 2.85 10.75
N SER A 62 13.49 2.78 11.61
CA SER A 62 13.59 2.18 12.94
C SER A 62 13.81 0.67 12.83
N ASP A 63 14.48 0.08 13.82
CA ASP A 63 14.58 -1.38 13.96
C ASP A 63 13.27 -2.00 14.47
N ASN A 64 12.40 -1.20 15.08
CA ASN A 64 11.13 -1.66 15.62
C ASN A 64 10.06 -1.74 14.53
N TYR A 65 9.63 -2.96 14.21
CA TYR A 65 8.61 -3.21 13.18
C TYR A 65 7.28 -2.48 13.46
N LEU A 66 6.92 -2.22 14.73
CA LEU A 66 5.69 -1.50 15.08
C LEU A 66 5.78 -0.02 14.72
N GLU A 67 6.96 0.59 14.84
CA GLU A 67 7.19 1.98 14.45
C GLU A 67 7.15 2.12 12.93
N ILE A 68 7.85 1.22 12.22
CA ILE A 68 7.79 1.15 10.75
C ILE A 68 6.32 1.01 10.31
N TRP A 69 5.58 0.08 10.92
CA TRP A 69 4.19 -0.17 10.54
C TRP A 69 3.28 1.03 10.82
N ALA A 70 3.46 1.74 11.94
CA ALA A 70 2.72 2.96 12.24
C ALA A 70 3.00 4.06 11.22
N ALA A 71 4.28 4.28 10.88
CA ALA A 71 4.70 5.25 9.88
C ALA A 71 4.14 4.91 8.49
N LEU A 72 4.21 3.65 8.05
CA LEU A 72 3.65 3.19 6.77
C LEU A 72 2.14 3.46 6.68
N ASN A 73 1.39 3.27 7.78
CA ASN A 73 -0.05 3.58 7.80
C ASN A 73 -0.33 5.09 7.69
N GLY A 74 0.49 5.94 8.31
CA GLY A 74 0.39 7.39 8.16
C GLY A 74 0.67 7.83 6.72
N VAL A 75 1.82 7.39 6.18
CA VAL A 75 2.27 7.77 4.83
C VAL A 75 1.28 7.38 3.75
N CYS A 76 0.64 6.21 3.84
CA CYS A 76 -0.33 5.79 2.83
C CYS A 76 -1.44 6.82 2.58
N LYS A 77 -1.88 7.61 3.57
CA LYS A 77 -2.87 8.67 3.34
C LYS A 77 -2.21 10.01 3.03
N LEU A 78 -1.14 10.36 3.72
CA LEU A 78 -0.53 11.69 3.70
C LEU A 78 0.51 11.91 2.59
N LEU A 79 0.92 10.85 1.87
CA LEU A 79 1.90 10.97 0.78
C LEU A 79 1.47 12.02 -0.27
N ASN A 80 2.37 12.98 -0.54
CA ASN A 80 2.31 13.97 -1.61
C ASN A 80 3.50 13.78 -2.57
N ASN A 81 3.54 14.51 -3.71
CA ASN A 81 4.60 14.37 -4.71
C ASN A 81 5.98 14.78 -4.18
N GLU A 82 6.04 15.77 -3.30
CA GLU A 82 7.30 16.26 -2.71
C GLU A 82 7.95 15.26 -1.75
N MET A 83 7.14 14.40 -1.11
CA MET A 83 7.60 13.36 -0.20
C MET A 83 8.14 12.12 -0.91
N ILE A 84 7.73 11.85 -2.15
CA ILE A 84 8.08 10.63 -2.89
C ILE A 84 9.61 10.43 -2.96
N PRO A 85 10.43 11.42 -3.40
CA PRO A 85 11.88 11.24 -3.49
C PRO A 85 12.52 10.86 -2.15
N ALA A 86 11.97 11.39 -1.06
CA ALA A 86 12.51 11.24 0.29
C ALA A 86 12.15 9.88 0.92
N ILE A 87 11.01 9.30 0.52
CA ILE A 87 10.47 8.04 1.08
C ILE A 87 10.81 6.85 0.21
N PHE A 88 10.79 7.00 -1.13
CA PHE A 88 10.93 5.90 -2.07
C PHE A 88 12.19 5.03 -1.88
N PRO A 89 13.39 5.58 -1.60
CA PRO A 89 14.57 4.75 -1.31
C PRO A 89 14.38 3.82 -0.10
N ILE A 90 13.67 4.29 0.93
CA ILE A 90 13.40 3.53 2.15
C ILE A 90 12.36 2.43 1.85
N ILE A 91 11.38 2.71 1.01
CA ILE A 91 10.38 1.71 0.60
C ILE A 91 11.03 0.57 -0.21
N LYS A 92 12.01 0.88 -1.06
CA LYS A 92 12.77 -0.14 -1.78
C LYS A 92 13.48 -1.12 -0.84
N THR A 93 14.03 -0.66 0.29
CA THR A 93 14.67 -1.54 1.27
C THR A 93 13.65 -2.34 2.06
N LEU A 94 12.55 -1.71 2.50
CA LEU A 94 11.48 -2.34 3.29
C LEU A 94 10.68 -3.41 2.54
N MET A 95 10.70 -3.40 1.21
CA MET A 95 10.10 -4.47 0.40
C MET A 95 10.68 -5.86 0.68
N ASN A 96 11.93 -5.93 1.17
CA ASN A 96 12.59 -7.19 1.52
C ASN A 96 12.54 -7.49 3.03
N HIS A 97 11.70 -6.77 3.77
CA HIS A 97 11.62 -6.93 5.21
C HIS A 97 11.05 -8.30 5.60
N LYS A 98 11.52 -8.86 6.72
CA LYS A 98 11.13 -10.21 7.20
C LYS A 98 9.62 -10.34 7.46
N ASN A 99 9.01 -9.28 7.99
CA ASN A 99 7.58 -9.23 8.33
C ASN A 99 6.70 -8.95 7.10
N GLU A 100 5.77 -9.85 6.81
CA GLU A 100 4.78 -9.81 5.73
C GLU A 100 3.83 -8.61 5.79
N LEU A 101 3.45 -8.17 7.00
CA LEU A 101 2.55 -7.01 7.17
C LEU A 101 3.21 -5.72 6.69
N ILE A 102 4.53 -5.60 6.86
CA ILE A 102 5.32 -4.48 6.36
C ILE A 102 5.39 -4.56 4.83
N ARG A 103 5.74 -5.73 4.26
CA ARG A 103 5.79 -5.93 2.80
C ARG A 103 4.45 -5.61 2.13
N LYS A 104 3.34 -6.03 2.73
CA LYS A 104 1.97 -5.71 2.27
C LYS A 104 1.71 -4.20 2.25
N LYS A 105 2.07 -3.49 3.32
CA LYS A 105 1.91 -2.03 3.40
C LYS A 105 2.82 -1.28 2.43
N VAL A 106 4.05 -1.75 2.25
CA VAL A 106 4.97 -1.28 1.21
C VAL A 106 4.35 -1.44 -0.18
N CYS A 107 3.74 -2.59 -0.47
CA CYS A 107 3.04 -2.81 -1.74
C CYS A 107 1.89 -1.82 -1.96
N MET A 108 1.08 -1.55 -0.92
CA MET A 108 0.00 -0.56 -1.00
C MET A 108 0.54 0.85 -1.24
N LEU A 109 1.67 1.19 -0.61
CA LEU A 109 2.32 2.49 -0.78
C LEU A 109 2.92 2.63 -2.19
N LEU A 110 3.55 1.58 -2.73
CA LEU A 110 4.03 1.55 -4.12
C LEU A 110 2.89 1.79 -5.11
N HIS A 111 1.72 1.17 -4.88
CA HIS A 111 0.53 1.45 -5.68
C HIS A 111 0.13 2.92 -5.64
N LYS A 112 0.15 3.56 -4.46
CA LYS A 112 -0.14 4.99 -4.35
C LYS A 112 0.91 5.85 -5.06
N ILE A 113 2.20 5.54 -4.92
CA ILE A 113 3.28 6.25 -5.61
C ILE A 113 3.06 6.18 -7.13
N TYR A 114 2.70 4.99 -7.66
CA TYR A 114 2.40 4.84 -9.09
C TYR A 114 1.24 5.72 -9.56
N LEU A 115 0.20 5.89 -8.73
CA LEU A 115 -0.94 6.75 -9.05
C LEU A 115 -0.59 8.24 -9.02
N LEU A 116 0.33 8.65 -8.14
CA LEU A 116 0.77 10.04 -8.00
C LEU A 116 1.78 10.44 -9.07
N ASP A 117 2.80 9.62 -9.28
CA ASP A 117 3.84 9.86 -10.27
C ASP A 117 4.39 8.55 -10.83
N LYS A 118 4.03 8.28 -12.09
CA LYS A 118 4.44 7.09 -12.84
C LYS A 118 5.94 7.06 -13.13
N SER A 119 6.61 8.21 -13.17
CA SER A 119 8.02 8.33 -13.56
C SER A 119 9.00 7.71 -12.54
N PHE A 120 8.60 7.61 -11.27
CA PHE A 120 9.47 7.08 -10.21
C PHE A 120 9.66 5.56 -10.28
N ILE A 121 8.83 4.84 -11.04
CA ILE A 121 8.83 3.38 -11.06
C ILE A 121 9.18 2.84 -12.45
N ASN A 122 10.35 3.21 -12.95
CA ASN A 122 10.87 2.72 -14.24
C ASN A 122 11.18 1.21 -14.23
N ASP A 123 11.61 0.64 -13.09
CA ASP A 123 11.91 -0.79 -12.91
C ASP A 123 10.75 -1.57 -12.27
N ILE A 124 9.50 -1.21 -12.58
CA ILE A 124 8.32 -1.79 -11.90
C ILE A 124 8.28 -3.31 -12.03
N ASP A 125 8.71 -3.85 -13.15
CA ASP A 125 8.67 -5.28 -13.46
C ASP A 125 9.39 -6.15 -12.44
N ILE A 126 10.55 -5.71 -11.96
CA ILE A 126 11.36 -6.45 -10.97
C ILE A 126 10.60 -6.49 -9.63
N TYR A 127 10.02 -5.36 -9.25
CA TYR A 127 9.26 -5.23 -8.01
C TYR A 127 7.95 -6.00 -8.06
N LEU A 128 7.22 -5.95 -9.18
CA LEU A 128 5.97 -6.68 -9.37
C LEU A 128 6.16 -8.19 -9.29
N LYS A 129 7.13 -8.73 -10.03
CA LYS A 129 7.40 -10.18 -9.99
C LYS A 129 7.73 -10.64 -8.58
N LYS A 130 8.51 -9.85 -7.84
CA LYS A 130 8.86 -10.15 -6.46
C LYS A 130 7.65 -10.14 -5.52
N LEU A 131 6.79 -9.12 -5.63
CA LEU A 131 5.61 -8.98 -4.79
C LEU A 131 4.51 -10.00 -5.15
N LEU A 132 4.41 -10.37 -6.42
CA LEU A 132 3.45 -11.36 -6.91
C LEU A 132 3.84 -12.78 -6.48
N CYS A 133 5.13 -13.09 -6.45
CA CYS A 133 5.67 -14.38 -6.02
C CYS A 133 6.06 -14.40 -4.53
N ASP A 134 5.47 -13.53 -3.70
CA ASP A 134 5.72 -13.54 -2.25
C ASP A 134 5.16 -14.82 -1.62
N VAL A 135 5.81 -15.28 -0.55
CA VAL A 135 5.38 -16.47 0.20
C VAL A 135 4.05 -16.23 0.89
N ASP A 136 3.81 -14.98 1.32
CA ASP A 136 2.58 -14.63 2.01
C ASP A 136 1.46 -14.19 1.03
N PRO A 137 0.29 -14.85 1.05
CA PRO A 137 -0.81 -14.53 0.14
C PRO A 137 -1.37 -13.11 0.33
N SER A 138 -1.17 -12.46 1.49
CA SER A 138 -1.65 -11.09 1.71
C SER A 138 -0.83 -10.06 0.94
N VAL A 139 0.47 -10.30 0.76
CA VAL A 139 1.37 -9.47 -0.03
C VAL A 139 1.07 -9.67 -1.51
N MET A 140 0.97 -10.94 -1.94
CA MET A 140 0.55 -11.33 -3.29
C MET A 140 -0.78 -10.67 -3.67
N GLY A 141 -1.80 -10.80 -2.82
CA GLY A 141 -3.12 -10.20 -3.07
C GLY A 141 -3.09 -8.67 -3.13
N ALA A 142 -2.24 -8.01 -2.33
CA ALA A 142 -2.06 -6.56 -2.41
C ALA A 142 -1.42 -6.14 -3.75
N SER A 143 -0.47 -6.92 -4.26
CA SER A 143 0.24 -6.67 -5.53
C SER A 143 -0.68 -6.67 -6.74
N LEU A 144 -1.75 -7.47 -6.71
CA LEU A 144 -2.75 -7.51 -7.78
C LEU A 144 -3.41 -6.16 -8.05
N ASN A 145 -3.58 -5.31 -7.02
CA ASN A 145 -4.15 -3.98 -7.23
C ASN A 145 -3.22 -3.07 -8.04
N LEU A 146 -1.90 -3.17 -7.79
CA LEU A 146 -0.90 -2.45 -8.55
C LEU A 146 -0.82 -2.97 -9.99
N ILE A 147 -0.81 -4.30 -10.17
CA ILE A 147 -0.82 -4.93 -11.50
C ILE A 147 -2.05 -4.52 -12.29
N HIS A 148 -3.24 -4.53 -11.68
CA HIS A 148 -4.47 -4.10 -12.33
C HIS A 148 -4.40 -2.64 -12.80
N CYS A 149 -3.77 -1.75 -12.04
CA CYS A 149 -3.59 -0.36 -12.45
C CYS A 149 -2.61 -0.22 -13.63
N ILE A 150 -1.54 -1.00 -13.63
CA ILE A 150 -0.53 -1.00 -14.71
C ILE A 150 -1.11 -1.61 -15.99
N ALA A 151 -1.91 -2.68 -15.87
CA ALA A 151 -2.56 -3.36 -17.00
C ALA A 151 -3.37 -2.40 -17.86
N LYS A 152 -4.08 -1.47 -17.24
CA LYS A 152 -4.85 -0.44 -17.95
C LYS A 152 -4.00 0.52 -18.79
N ASN A 153 -2.74 0.72 -18.43
CA ASN A 153 -1.85 1.67 -19.12
C ASN A 153 -0.86 0.97 -20.07
N HIS A 154 -0.47 -0.27 -19.76
CA HIS A 154 0.59 -0.99 -20.46
C HIS A 154 0.28 -2.49 -20.57
N LEU A 155 -0.55 -2.84 -21.55
CA LEU A 155 -1.03 -4.21 -21.77
C LEU A 155 0.11 -5.22 -22.05
N THR A 156 1.13 -4.81 -22.81
CA THR A 156 2.25 -5.67 -23.22
C THR A 156 3.07 -6.23 -22.05
N TYR A 157 3.10 -5.52 -20.92
CA TYR A 157 3.79 -5.99 -19.72
C TYR A 157 2.96 -7.03 -18.96
N CYS A 158 1.63 -6.92 -18.99
CA CYS A 158 0.74 -7.82 -18.27
C CYS A 158 0.70 -9.21 -18.90
N ILE A 159 0.83 -9.30 -20.22
CA ILE A 159 0.97 -10.57 -20.95
C ILE A 159 2.12 -11.42 -20.37
N LYS A 160 3.24 -10.80 -19.98
CA LYS A 160 4.38 -11.51 -19.38
C LYS A 160 4.09 -12.02 -17.96
N LEU A 161 3.10 -11.45 -17.28
CA LEU A 161 2.68 -11.81 -15.92
C LEU A 161 1.57 -12.86 -15.91
N VAL A 162 0.84 -13.06 -17.01
CA VAL A 162 -0.23 -14.07 -17.15
C VAL A 162 0.15 -15.46 -16.64
N PRO A 163 1.34 -16.03 -16.96
CA PRO A 163 1.71 -17.35 -16.46
C PRO A 163 1.75 -17.44 -14.92
N TYR A 164 2.16 -16.35 -14.26
CA TYR A 164 2.20 -16.26 -12.81
C TYR A 164 0.79 -16.15 -12.23
N LEU A 165 -0.07 -15.33 -12.83
CA LEU A 165 -1.47 -15.19 -12.44
C LEU A 165 -2.24 -16.52 -12.56
N VAL A 166 -2.05 -17.25 -13.65
CA VAL A 166 -2.64 -18.59 -13.85
C VAL A 166 -2.09 -19.60 -12.85
N SER A 167 -0.78 -19.55 -12.54
CA SER A 167 -0.17 -20.39 -11.50
C SER A 167 -0.82 -20.14 -10.13
N ILE A 168 -1.05 -18.89 -9.76
CA ILE A 168 -1.72 -18.51 -8.51
C ILE A 168 -3.16 -19.06 -8.49
N LEU A 169 -3.92 -18.90 -9.58
CA LEU A 169 -5.27 -19.47 -9.67
C LEU A 169 -5.28 -21.00 -9.51
N LYS A 170 -4.32 -21.70 -10.13
CA LYS A 170 -4.18 -23.16 -9.96
C LYS A 170 -3.88 -23.53 -8.50
N GLN A 171 -2.98 -22.81 -7.83
CA GLN A 171 -2.68 -23.04 -6.41
C GLN A 171 -3.91 -22.84 -5.51
N ILE A 172 -4.75 -21.85 -5.83
CA ILE A 172 -6.01 -21.62 -5.12
C ILE A 172 -6.97 -22.81 -5.32
N CYS A 173 -7.15 -23.27 -6.57
CA CYS A 173 -8.00 -24.43 -6.88
C CYS A 173 -7.52 -25.72 -6.23
N GLU A 174 -6.20 -25.89 -6.09
CA GLU A 174 -5.56 -27.04 -5.43
C GLU A 174 -5.54 -26.92 -3.90
N ASN A 175 -6.16 -25.87 -3.31
CA ASN A 175 -6.17 -25.59 -1.87
C ASN A 175 -4.77 -25.52 -1.22
N LYS A 176 -3.79 -24.99 -1.95
CA LYS A 176 -2.41 -24.82 -1.46
C LYS A 176 -2.19 -23.52 -0.67
N ILE A 177 -3.18 -22.62 -0.66
CA ILE A 177 -3.16 -21.37 0.12
C ILE A 177 -3.64 -21.64 1.55
N SER A 178 -3.15 -20.87 2.54
CA SER A 178 -3.61 -20.96 3.93
C SER A 178 -5.14 -20.89 4.03
N LYS A 179 -5.70 -21.70 4.93
CA LYS A 179 -7.14 -21.72 5.25
C LYS A 179 -7.66 -20.39 5.79
N ASP A 180 -6.77 -19.51 6.26
CA ASP A 180 -7.15 -18.15 6.68
C ASP A 180 -7.75 -17.30 5.55
N TYR A 181 -7.54 -17.70 4.29
CA TYR A 181 -8.09 -17.05 3.10
C TYR A 181 -9.36 -17.73 2.57
N GLU A 182 -9.86 -18.76 3.26
CA GLU A 182 -11.11 -19.43 2.92
C GLU A 182 -12.30 -18.61 3.45
N TYR A 183 -13.21 -18.24 2.55
CA TYR A 183 -14.41 -17.49 2.91
C TYR A 183 -15.65 -18.29 2.47
N HIS A 184 -16.46 -18.72 3.44
CA HIS A 184 -17.64 -19.57 3.20
C HIS A 184 -17.36 -20.78 2.28
N ARG A 185 -16.26 -21.51 2.54
CA ARG A 185 -15.81 -22.67 1.75
C ARG A 185 -15.31 -22.37 0.34
N ILE A 186 -15.10 -21.10 0.03
CA ILE A 186 -14.50 -20.65 -1.22
C ILE A 186 -13.07 -20.20 -0.92
N PRO A 187 -12.05 -20.80 -1.54
CA PRO A 187 -10.66 -20.42 -1.30
C PRO A 187 -10.35 -19.08 -1.98
N ALA A 188 -9.92 -18.09 -1.19
CA ALA A 188 -9.42 -16.79 -1.64
C ALA A 188 -10.27 -16.09 -2.74
N PRO A 189 -11.59 -15.89 -2.55
CA PRO A 189 -12.47 -15.39 -3.61
C PRO A 189 -12.07 -14.03 -4.15
N TRP A 190 -11.61 -13.11 -3.29
CA TRP A 190 -11.18 -11.77 -3.74
C TRP A 190 -9.93 -11.80 -4.61
N ILE A 191 -9.01 -12.74 -4.36
CA ILE A 191 -7.82 -12.94 -5.19
C ILE A 191 -8.24 -13.49 -6.55
N GLN A 192 -9.12 -14.49 -6.57
CA GLN A 192 -9.67 -15.05 -7.81
C GLN A 192 -10.37 -13.97 -8.66
N ILE A 193 -11.29 -13.22 -8.07
CA ILE A 193 -12.03 -12.14 -8.76
C ILE A 193 -11.07 -11.10 -9.32
N LYS A 194 -10.04 -10.71 -8.55
CA LYS A 194 -9.05 -9.72 -9.02
C LYS A 194 -8.20 -10.25 -10.17
N ILE A 195 -7.73 -11.49 -10.11
CA ILE A 195 -6.97 -12.08 -11.21
C ILE A 195 -7.84 -12.18 -12.47
N LEU A 196 -9.07 -12.69 -12.33
CA LEU A 196 -10.01 -12.79 -13.46
C LEU A 196 -10.33 -11.40 -14.04
N SER A 197 -10.49 -10.38 -13.20
CA SER A 197 -10.69 -9.00 -13.65
C SER A 197 -9.49 -8.43 -14.40
N ILE A 198 -8.26 -8.81 -14.03
CA ILE A 198 -7.06 -8.42 -14.76
C ILE A 198 -7.08 -9.10 -16.14
N LEU A 199 -7.27 -10.42 -16.19
CA LEU A 199 -7.30 -11.19 -17.44
C LEU A 199 -8.46 -10.78 -18.37
N LEU A 200 -9.64 -10.50 -17.83
CA LEU A 200 -10.79 -10.06 -18.62
C LEU A 200 -10.63 -8.62 -19.13
N GLY A 201 -9.96 -7.75 -18.36
CA GLY A 201 -9.60 -6.42 -18.83
C GLY A 201 -8.76 -6.48 -20.11
N GLU A 202 -7.87 -7.48 -20.23
CA GLU A 202 -7.11 -7.74 -21.46
C GLU A 202 -8.03 -8.12 -22.63
N LEU A 203 -9.03 -8.99 -22.37
CA LEU A 203 -9.95 -9.50 -23.40
C LEU A 203 -10.92 -8.43 -23.94
N LEU A 204 -11.33 -7.46 -23.12
CA LEU A 204 -12.24 -6.40 -23.56
C LEU A 204 -11.53 -5.35 -24.44
N ASP A 205 -10.28 -4.98 -24.15
CA ASP A 205 -9.54 -4.03 -24.99
C ASP A 205 -9.17 -4.61 -26.38
N GLU A 206 -8.96 -5.92 -26.48
CA GLU A 206 -8.80 -6.59 -27.79
C GLU A 206 -10.08 -6.55 -28.64
N SER A 207 -11.27 -6.55 -28.02
CA SER A 207 -12.55 -6.51 -28.73
C SER A 207 -12.94 -5.14 -29.31
N TYR A 208 -12.27 -4.06 -28.88
CA TYR A 208 -12.44 -2.71 -29.42
C TYR A 208 -11.35 -2.30 -30.43
N SER A 209 -10.45 -3.23 -30.79
CA SER A 209 -9.34 -2.99 -31.72
C SER A 209 -9.60 -3.53 -33.15
N TYR A 210 -10.85 -3.86 -33.49
CA TYR A 210 -11.28 -4.30 -34.82
C TYR A 210 -12.39 -3.42 -35.38
#